data_AF-A0A958Q8I0-F1
#
_entry.id   AF-A0A958Q8I0-F1
#
_cell.length_a   1.000
_cell.length_b   1.000
_cell.length_c   1.000
_cell.angle_alpha   90.00
_cell.angle_beta   90.00
_cell.angle_gamma   90.00
#
_symmetry.space_group_name_H-M   'P 1'
#
loop_
_entity.id
_entity.type
_entity.pdbx_description
1 polymer ?
#
loop_
_entity_poly.entity_id
_entity_poly.type
_entity_poly.pdbx_seq_one_letter_code
_entity_poly.pdbx_strand_id
1 'polypeptide(L)'
;MSLKDIISRLPVSLGCGTWQAYDYAHADPKVFEKVLFTALDLGIQCFDSAESYGNGEAEKLLGRVIKGNRQQLLITSKFAHHHSRPDLIEKSLMKSLKRLGTDYLDVYFQHWPPQGGPRSETLETLIRLRKAGAVRFIGVSNWTPTDFEQCESLASQLDCVQVAYNYLWRHEL
;
A
#
# COMPACT_ATOMS: atom_id res chain seq x y z
N MET A 1 2.05 16.21 9.79
CA MET A 1 1.96 16.49 8.34
C MET A 1 0.83 15.64 7.81
N SER A 2 -0.17 16.24 7.15
CA SER A 2 -1.32 15.49 6.62
C SER A 2 -0.96 14.76 5.33
N LEU A 3 -1.75 13.74 4.95
CA LEU A 3 -1.58 13.07 3.65
C LEU A 3 -1.73 14.06 2.49
N LYS A 4 -2.62 15.05 2.62
CA LYS A 4 -2.79 16.14 1.64
C LYS A 4 -1.52 16.98 1.48
N ASP A 5 -0.78 17.23 2.56
CA ASP A 5 0.49 17.97 2.51
C ASP A 5 1.61 17.18 1.82
N ILE A 6 1.56 15.85 1.87
CA ILE A 6 2.52 14.98 1.18
C ILE A 6 2.16 14.90 -0.30
N ILE A 7 0.87 14.68 -0.61
CA ILE A 7 0.39 14.59 -1.99
C ILE A 7 0.56 15.93 -2.73
N SER A 8 0.34 17.07 -2.08
CA SER A 8 0.50 18.39 -2.70
C SER A 8 1.94 18.73 -3.07
N ARG A 9 2.92 17.98 -2.52
CA ARG A 9 4.34 18.09 -2.88
C ARG A 9 4.72 17.20 -4.08
N LEU A 10 3.85 16.27 -4.48
CA LEU A 10 4.11 15.41 -5.63
C LEU A 10 3.91 16.24 -6.92
N PRO A 11 4.95 16.40 -7.75
CA PRO A 11 4.92 17.28 -8.92
C PRO A 11 3.93 16.80 -10.00
N VAL A 12 3.56 15.52 -9.97
CA VAL A 12 2.51 14.89 -10.78
C VAL A 12 1.79 13.90 -9.85
N SER A 13 0.46 13.82 -9.92
CA SER A 13 -0.34 12.77 -9.22
C SER A 13 -0.15 11.38 -9.87
N LEU A 14 1.09 11.04 -10.20
CA LEU A 14 1.52 9.78 -10.79
C LEU A 14 2.44 9.06 -9.81
N GLY A 15 2.13 7.81 -9.52
CA GLY A 15 2.99 6.89 -8.78
C GLY A 15 3.51 5.77 -9.66
N CYS A 16 4.40 4.94 -9.10
CA CYS A 16 4.92 3.75 -9.74
C CYS A 16 4.44 2.50 -9.00
N GLY A 17 3.58 1.70 -9.64
CA GLY A 17 3.09 0.44 -9.11
C GLY A 17 4.06 -0.71 -9.35
N THR A 18 4.12 -1.66 -8.41
CA THR A 18 5.08 -2.78 -8.45
C THR A 18 4.49 -4.15 -8.78
N TRP A 19 3.19 -4.23 -9.11
CA TRP A 19 2.49 -5.49 -9.36
C TRP A 19 3.07 -6.33 -10.51
N GLN A 20 3.54 -5.68 -11.59
CA GLN A 20 4.12 -6.41 -12.73
C GLN A 20 5.48 -7.06 -12.42
N ALA A 21 6.06 -6.77 -11.25
CA ALA A 21 7.16 -7.57 -10.75
C ALA A 21 6.65 -8.99 -10.54
N TYR A 22 7.11 -9.92 -11.37
CA TYR A 22 6.94 -11.37 -11.24
C TYR A 22 5.56 -11.97 -11.52
N ASP A 23 4.44 -11.31 -11.17
CA ASP A 23 3.11 -11.97 -11.19
C ASP A 23 2.54 -12.17 -12.61
N TYR A 24 2.56 -11.15 -13.46
CA TYR A 24 1.88 -11.18 -14.76
C TYR A 24 2.81 -11.01 -15.96
N ALA A 25 3.93 -10.30 -15.80
CA ALA A 25 4.81 -9.96 -16.91
C ALA A 25 6.01 -10.91 -17.05
N HIS A 26 6.28 -11.76 -16.04
CA HIS A 26 7.53 -12.52 -15.91
C HIS A 26 8.77 -11.67 -16.24
N ALA A 27 8.71 -10.37 -15.95
CA ALA A 27 9.76 -9.44 -16.32
C ALA A 27 11.04 -9.81 -15.58
N ASP A 28 12.17 -9.72 -16.28
CA ASP A 28 13.48 -9.88 -15.65
C ASP A 28 13.58 -8.90 -14.45
N PRO A 29 13.90 -9.39 -13.24
CA PRO A 29 14.09 -8.56 -12.06
C PRO A 29 14.96 -7.33 -12.29
N LYS A 30 16.01 -7.45 -13.11
CA LYS A 30 16.92 -6.36 -13.44
C LYS A 30 16.26 -5.29 -14.30
N VAL A 31 15.39 -5.69 -15.22
CA VAL A 31 14.60 -4.76 -16.04
C VAL A 31 13.63 -4.01 -15.15
N PHE A 32 12.94 -4.73 -14.25
CA PHE A 32 12.01 -4.08 -13.33
C PHE A 32 12.73 -3.12 -12.36
N GLU A 33 13.91 -3.50 -11.88
CA GLU A 33 14.76 -2.64 -11.04
C GLU A 33 15.08 -1.33 -11.77
N LYS A 34 15.48 -1.43 -13.04
CA LYS A 34 15.76 -0.27 -13.89
C LYS A 34 14.54 0.64 -14.05
N VAL A 35 13.34 0.07 -14.19
CA VAL A 35 12.09 0.86 -14.27
C VAL A 35 11.88 1.66 -12.98
N LEU A 36 12.05 1.05 -11.81
CA LEU A 36 11.85 1.75 -10.54
C LEU A 36 12.86 2.87 -10.32
N PHE A 37 14.14 2.64 -10.62
CA PHE A 37 15.16 3.69 -10.55
C PHE A 37 14.91 4.80 -11.58
N THR A 38 14.49 4.44 -12.80
CA THR A 38 14.12 5.45 -13.81
C THR A 38 12.95 6.30 -13.34
N ALA A 39 11.93 5.70 -12.71
CA ALA A 39 10.82 6.45 -12.13
C ALA A 39 11.30 7.45 -11.05
N LEU A 40 12.21 7.00 -10.17
CA LEU A 40 12.82 7.86 -9.16
C LEU A 40 13.59 9.03 -9.80
N ASP A 41 14.43 8.76 -10.80
CA ASP A 41 15.24 9.76 -11.52
C ASP A 41 14.36 10.79 -12.25
N LEU A 42 13.17 10.38 -12.70
CA LEU A 42 12.16 11.25 -13.31
C LEU A 42 11.32 12.03 -12.28
N GLY A 43 11.61 11.90 -10.98
CA GLY A 43 10.94 12.63 -9.92
C GLY A 43 9.68 11.99 -9.36
N ILE A 44 9.40 10.71 -9.69
CA ILE A 44 8.32 9.96 -9.04
C ILE A 44 8.72 9.68 -7.59
N GLN A 45 7.86 10.09 -6.67
CA GLN A 45 8.08 9.94 -5.23
C GLN A 45 7.08 8.98 -4.56
N CYS A 46 6.04 8.56 -5.28
CA CYS A 46 5.03 7.61 -4.78
C CYS A 46 5.24 6.22 -5.39
N PHE A 47 5.47 5.22 -4.55
CA PHE A 47 5.64 3.83 -4.98
C PHE A 47 4.67 2.92 -4.25
N ASP A 48 3.96 2.07 -5.02
CA ASP A 48 2.92 1.18 -4.51
C ASP A 48 3.30 -0.29 -4.65
N SER A 49 3.16 -1.05 -3.56
CA SER A 49 3.44 -2.48 -3.50
C SER A 49 2.36 -3.26 -2.75
N ALA A 50 2.59 -4.56 -2.57
CA ALA A 50 1.79 -5.45 -1.74
C ALA A 50 2.63 -6.68 -1.36
N GLU A 51 2.35 -7.31 -0.22
CA GLU A 51 3.06 -8.52 0.20
C GLU A 51 2.88 -9.69 -0.77
N SER A 52 1.77 -9.69 -1.53
CA SER A 52 1.43 -10.75 -2.48
C SER A 52 2.17 -10.63 -3.80
N TYR A 53 2.66 -9.43 -4.17
CA TYR A 53 3.28 -9.20 -5.48
C TYR A 53 4.61 -9.96 -5.58
N GLY A 54 4.65 -10.98 -6.44
CA GLY A 54 5.78 -11.90 -6.54
C GLY A 54 6.10 -12.59 -5.21
N ASN A 55 5.10 -12.85 -4.36
CA ASN A 55 5.30 -13.38 -3.00
C ASN A 55 6.30 -12.55 -2.16
N GLY A 56 6.25 -11.22 -2.32
CA GLY A 56 7.09 -10.25 -1.62
C GLY A 56 8.41 -9.91 -2.33
N GLU A 57 8.71 -10.49 -3.49
CA GLU A 57 9.87 -10.09 -4.28
C GLU A 57 9.77 -8.64 -4.78
N ALA A 58 8.55 -8.15 -5.05
CA ALA A 58 8.33 -6.75 -5.41
C ALA A 58 8.79 -5.78 -4.30
N GLU A 59 8.44 -6.08 -3.04
CA GLU A 59 8.85 -5.29 -1.87
C GLU A 59 10.38 -5.33 -1.66
N LYS A 60 11.02 -6.48 -1.89
CA LYS A 60 12.49 -6.60 -1.81
C LYS A 60 13.18 -5.72 -2.84
N LEU A 61 12.64 -5.66 -4.06
CA LEU A 61 13.21 -4.84 -5.12
C LEU A 61 12.99 -3.35 -4.83
N LEU A 62 11.78 -2.98 -4.43
CA LEU A 62 11.47 -1.61 -4.03
C LEU A 62 12.34 -1.16 -2.84
N GLY A 63 12.68 -2.06 -1.92
CA GLY A 63 13.60 -1.77 -0.81
C GLY A 63 14.97 -1.25 -1.26
N ARG A 64 15.43 -1.63 -2.45
CA ARG A 64 16.69 -1.12 -3.02
C ARG A 64 16.59 0.35 -3.45
N VAL A 65 15.43 0.76 -3.95
CA VAL A 65 15.12 2.16 -4.33
C VAL A 65 14.92 3.00 -3.08
N ILE A 66 14.27 2.44 -2.05
CA ILE A 66 14.05 3.09 -0.75
C ILE A 66 15.37 3.41 -0.05
N LYS A 67 16.39 2.54 -0.17
CA LYS A 67 17.67 2.71 0.50
C LYS A 67 18.33 4.04 0.09
N GLY A 68 18.51 4.93 1.07
CA GLY A 68 19.07 6.27 0.85
C GLY A 68 18.04 7.35 0.47
N ASN A 69 16.82 6.96 0.08
CA ASN A 69 15.76 7.87 -0.37
C ASN A 69 14.52 7.87 0.53
N ARG A 70 14.45 7.04 1.58
CA ARG A 70 13.21 6.77 2.32
C ARG A 70 12.40 8.02 2.72
N GLN A 71 13.05 9.09 3.17
CA GLN A 71 12.38 10.29 3.70
C GLN A 71 11.70 11.16 2.63
N GLN A 72 12.11 11.04 1.37
CA GLN A 72 11.51 11.77 0.24
C GLN A 72 10.45 10.95 -0.50
N LEU A 73 10.23 9.69 -0.10
CA LEU A 73 9.30 8.78 -0.76
C LEU A 73 8.03 8.58 0.06
N LEU A 74 6.91 8.48 -0.65
CA LEU A 74 5.66 7.93 -0.17
C LEU A 74 5.63 6.45 -0.58
N ILE A 75 5.76 5.57 0.41
CA ILE A 75 5.73 4.11 0.19
C ILE A 75 4.43 3.53 0.71
N THR A 76 3.74 2.82 -0.17
CA THR A 76 2.55 2.06 0.21
C THR A 76 2.79 0.56 0.09
N SER A 77 2.14 -0.21 0.96
CA SER A 77 2.01 -1.65 0.79
C SER A 77 0.66 -2.14 1.31
N LYS A 78 0.37 -3.42 1.07
CA LYS A 78 -0.92 -4.05 1.37
C LYS A 78 -0.72 -5.45 1.93
N PHE A 79 -1.59 -5.84 2.85
CA PHE A 79 -1.71 -7.21 3.33
C PHE A 79 -2.90 -7.92 2.70
N ALA A 80 -2.78 -9.23 2.55
CA ALA A 80 -3.78 -10.07 1.92
C ALA A 80 -5.09 -10.15 2.73
N HIS A 81 -6.20 -10.38 2.03
CA HIS A 81 -7.54 -10.53 2.62
C HIS A 81 -7.68 -11.72 3.59
N HIS A 82 -6.84 -12.75 3.47
CA HIS A 82 -6.78 -13.84 4.45
C HIS A 82 -5.89 -13.54 5.67
N HIS A 83 -5.20 -12.39 5.67
CA HIS A 83 -4.40 -11.89 6.80
C HIS A 83 -5.12 -10.79 7.58
N SER A 84 -6.44 -10.69 7.50
CA SER A 84 -7.23 -9.59 8.08
C SER A 84 -7.49 -9.67 9.59
N ARG A 85 -6.92 -10.66 10.29
CA ARG A 85 -6.95 -10.76 11.77
C ARG A 85 -5.77 -10.01 12.40
N PRO A 86 -5.90 -9.44 13.62
CA PRO A 86 -4.89 -8.56 14.20
C PRO A 86 -3.46 -9.11 14.19
N ASP A 87 -3.30 -10.35 14.64
CA ASP A 87 -2.00 -11.05 14.71
C ASP A 87 -1.37 -11.23 13.33
N LEU A 88 -2.19 -11.52 12.32
CA LEU A 88 -1.76 -11.72 10.95
C LEU A 88 -1.43 -10.38 10.26
N ILE A 89 -2.19 -9.32 10.52
CA ILE A 89 -1.91 -7.98 10.00
C ILE A 89 -0.55 -7.49 10.51
N GLU A 90 -0.32 -7.59 11.82
CA GLU A 90 0.95 -7.21 12.45
C GLU A 90 2.12 -8.01 11.89
N LYS A 91 1.96 -9.33 11.79
CA LYS A 91 2.98 -10.21 11.21
C LYS A 91 3.28 -9.88 9.75
N SER A 92 2.26 -9.53 8.97
CA SER A 92 2.39 -9.15 7.56
C SER A 92 3.15 -7.82 7.46
N LEU A 93 2.81 -6.84 8.30
CA LEU A 93 3.51 -5.55 8.34
C LEU A 93 4.99 -5.73 8.67
N MET A 94 5.32 -6.51 9.70
CA MET A 94 6.72 -6.77 10.07
C MET A 94 7.52 -7.42 8.94
N LYS A 95 6.90 -8.34 8.18
CA LYS A 95 7.54 -8.95 7.00
C LYS A 95 7.73 -7.93 5.87
N SER A 96 6.72 -7.11 5.58
CA SER A 96 6.80 -6.06 4.57
C SER A 96 7.88 -5.03 4.89
N LEU A 97 7.91 -4.52 6.13
CA LEU A 97 8.95 -3.61 6.62
C LEU A 97 10.36 -4.21 6.46
N LYS A 98 10.53 -5.49 6.82
CA LYS A 98 11.80 -6.21 6.64
C LYS A 98 12.20 -6.33 5.17
N ARG A 99 11.26 -6.65 4.26
CA ARG A 99 11.54 -6.77 2.82
C ARG A 99 11.89 -5.42 2.19
N LEU A 100 11.18 -4.36 2.57
CA LEU A 100 11.39 -2.99 2.12
C LEU A 100 12.63 -2.34 2.74
N GLY A 101 13.16 -2.87 3.85
CA GLY A 101 14.30 -2.29 4.55
C GLY A 101 13.99 -0.94 5.19
N THR A 102 12.78 -0.77 5.72
CA THR A 102 12.33 0.43 6.43
C THR A 102 11.57 0.06 7.70
N ASP A 103 11.44 1.01 8.61
CA ASP A 103 10.77 0.93 9.91
C ASP A 103 9.31 1.41 9.89
N TYR A 104 8.86 2.08 8.81
CA TYR A 104 7.47 2.51 8.66
C TYR A 104 6.99 2.49 7.20
N LEU A 105 5.67 2.38 7.02
CA LEU A 105 4.99 2.67 5.75
C LEU A 105 4.30 4.03 5.81
N ASP A 106 4.22 4.73 4.68
CA ASP A 106 3.39 5.93 4.61
C ASP A 106 1.92 5.54 4.60
N VAL A 107 1.54 4.56 3.76
CA VAL A 107 0.17 4.04 3.72
C VAL A 107 0.17 2.52 3.79
N TYR A 108 -0.70 1.96 4.62
CA TYR A 108 -0.91 0.52 4.67
C TYR A 108 -2.36 0.16 4.38
N PHE A 109 -2.56 -0.71 3.39
CA PHE A 109 -3.87 -1.06 2.86
C PHE A 109 -4.31 -2.47 3.24
N GLN A 110 -5.60 -2.61 3.56
CA GLN A 110 -6.30 -3.88 3.33
C GLN A 110 -6.47 -4.08 1.82
N HIS A 111 -5.85 -5.11 1.23
CA HIS A 111 -5.75 -5.26 -0.24
C HIS A 111 -7.10 -5.58 -0.92
N TRP A 112 -7.92 -6.40 -0.27
CA TRP A 112 -9.29 -6.76 -0.66
C TRP A 112 -10.13 -6.91 0.60
N PRO A 113 -11.47 -6.81 0.55
CA PRO A 113 -12.32 -7.03 1.72
C PRO A 113 -11.94 -8.31 2.49
N PRO A 114 -11.93 -8.28 3.85
CA PRO A 114 -11.52 -9.42 4.68
C PRO A 114 -12.20 -10.75 4.30
N GLN A 115 -11.42 -11.84 4.24
CA GLN A 115 -11.92 -13.21 3.97
C GLN A 115 -12.46 -13.93 5.22
N GLY A 116 -12.79 -13.18 6.27
CA GLY A 116 -13.22 -13.71 7.55
C GLY A 116 -12.91 -12.75 8.69
N GLY A 117 -13.65 -12.89 9.78
CA GLY A 117 -13.64 -11.95 10.91
C GLY A 117 -14.42 -10.66 10.62
N PRO A 118 -14.72 -9.85 11.64
CA PRO A 118 -15.37 -8.55 11.45
C PRO A 118 -14.45 -7.53 10.79
N ARG A 119 -14.96 -6.77 9.80
CA ARG A 119 -14.22 -5.65 9.18
C ARG A 119 -13.75 -4.62 10.22
N SER A 120 -14.52 -4.43 11.29
CA SER A 120 -14.17 -3.53 12.39
C SER A 120 -12.85 -3.90 13.05
N GLU A 121 -12.57 -5.19 13.25
CA GLU A 121 -11.34 -5.68 13.88
C GLU A 121 -10.10 -5.38 13.01
N THR A 122 -10.24 -5.51 11.69
CA THR A 122 -9.22 -5.08 10.73
C THR A 122 -8.96 -3.58 10.83
N LEU A 123 -10.01 -2.76 10.82
CA LEU A 123 -9.89 -1.30 10.88
C LEU A 123 -9.32 -0.83 12.22
N GLU A 124 -9.75 -1.40 13.34
CA GLU A 124 -9.21 -1.13 14.67
C GLU A 124 -7.72 -1.46 14.75
N THR A 125 -7.29 -2.56 14.14
CA THR A 125 -5.88 -2.92 14.06
C THR A 125 -5.08 -1.89 13.27
N LEU A 126 -5.58 -1.47 12.10
CA LEU A 126 -4.94 -0.43 11.30
C LEU A 126 -4.85 0.91 12.07
N ILE A 127 -5.91 1.31 12.76
CA ILE A 127 -5.92 2.51 13.61
C ILE A 127 -4.88 2.40 14.72
N ARG A 128 -4.75 1.23 15.36
CA ARG A 128 -3.72 0.99 16.40
C ARG A 128 -2.32 1.06 15.83
N LEU A 129 -2.06 0.47 14.67
CA LEU A 129 -0.76 0.55 13.98
C LEU A 129 -0.40 1.99 13.59
N ARG A 130 -1.40 2.79 13.16
CA ARG A 130 -1.24 4.21 12.89
C ARG A 130 -0.86 4.99 14.16
N LYS A 131 -1.57 4.75 15.27
CA LYS A 131 -1.26 5.36 16.58
C LYS A 131 0.13 4.99 17.09
N ALA A 132 0.58 3.76 16.80
CA ALA A 132 1.92 3.29 17.17
C ALA A 132 3.05 3.86 16.27
N GLY A 133 2.71 4.54 15.16
CA GLY A 133 3.68 5.12 14.23
C GLY A 133 4.30 4.14 13.24
N ALA A 134 3.90 2.86 13.26
CA ALA A 134 4.38 1.85 12.31
C ALA A 134 3.86 2.09 10.88
N VAL A 135 2.71 2.77 10.77
CA VAL A 135 2.14 3.26 9.51
C VAL A 135 1.68 4.70 9.72
N ARG A 136 1.80 5.59 8.73
CA ARG A 136 1.37 6.99 8.90
C ARG A 136 -0.10 7.19 8.56
N PHE A 137 -0.57 6.49 7.55
CA PHE A 137 -1.94 6.54 7.04
C PHE A 137 -2.45 5.13 6.79
N ILE A 138 -3.77 4.99 6.81
CA ILE A 138 -4.45 3.71 6.62
C ILE A 138 -5.43 3.81 5.46
N GLY A 139 -5.56 2.71 4.73
CA GLY A 139 -6.44 2.65 3.58
C GLY A 139 -7.05 1.28 3.35
N VAL A 140 -7.99 1.25 2.42
CA VAL A 140 -8.58 0.02 1.90
C VAL A 140 -8.50 0.00 0.38
N SER A 141 -8.54 -1.20 -0.19
CA SER A 141 -8.56 -1.37 -1.64
C SER A 141 -9.63 -2.37 -2.04
N ASN A 142 -10.30 -2.07 -3.16
CA ASN A 142 -11.36 -2.88 -3.74
C ASN A 142 -12.58 -3.09 -2.83
N TRP A 143 -12.87 -2.12 -1.96
CA TRP A 143 -14.07 -2.10 -1.14
C TRP A 143 -15.24 -1.51 -1.93
N THR A 144 -16.44 -2.03 -1.69
CA THR A 144 -17.72 -1.57 -2.22
C THR A 144 -18.42 -0.63 -1.23
N PRO A 145 -19.44 0.15 -1.64
CA PRO A 145 -20.26 0.94 -0.72
C PRO A 145 -20.76 0.15 0.50
N THR A 146 -21.24 -1.07 0.26
CA THR A 146 -21.73 -1.97 1.31
C THR A 146 -20.65 -2.37 2.31
N ASP A 147 -19.38 -2.47 1.89
CA ASP A 147 -18.27 -2.70 2.81
C ASP A 147 -18.08 -1.51 3.77
N PHE A 148 -18.23 -0.27 3.28
CA PHE A 148 -18.13 0.94 4.10
C PHE A 148 -19.31 1.06 5.08
N GLU A 149 -20.54 0.81 4.62
CA GLU A 149 -21.76 0.86 5.45
C GLU A 149 -21.65 -0.07 6.67
N GLN A 150 -21.06 -1.27 6.51
CA GLN A 150 -20.92 -2.24 7.59
C GLN A 150 -19.96 -1.80 8.72
N CYS A 151 -19.18 -0.74 8.51
CA CYS A 151 -18.24 -0.23 9.50
C CYS A 151 -18.10 1.29 9.45
N GLU A 152 -19.20 1.99 9.15
CA GLU A 152 -19.24 3.44 8.84
C GLU A 152 -18.47 4.29 9.87
N SER A 153 -18.69 4.04 11.16
CA SER A 153 -18.03 4.79 12.24
C SER A 153 -16.50 4.71 12.17
N LEU A 154 -15.96 3.54 11.82
CA LEU A 154 -14.52 3.30 11.66
C LEU A 154 -14.04 3.69 10.25
N ALA A 155 -14.89 3.58 9.23
CA ALA A 155 -14.57 3.97 7.86
C ALA A 155 -14.20 5.46 7.76
N SER A 156 -14.82 6.31 8.59
CA SER A 156 -14.48 7.74 8.70
C SER A 156 -13.01 8.02 9.10
N GLN A 157 -12.29 7.01 9.61
CA GLN A 157 -10.88 7.11 9.99
C GLN A 157 -9.92 6.78 8.85
N LEU A 158 -10.42 6.28 7.71
CA LEU A 158 -9.59 5.93 6.56
C LEU A 158 -9.07 7.17 5.86
N ASP A 159 -7.80 7.13 5.45
CA ASP A 159 -7.13 8.25 4.80
C ASP A 159 -7.21 8.15 3.26
N CYS A 160 -7.40 6.94 2.73
CA CYS A 160 -7.39 6.69 1.30
C CYS A 160 -8.10 5.40 0.89
N VAL A 161 -8.57 5.37 -0.35
CA VAL A 161 -9.19 4.22 -1.00
C VAL A 161 -8.48 3.99 -2.34
N GLN A 162 -8.00 2.78 -2.59
CA GLN A 162 -7.39 2.40 -3.86
C GLN A 162 -8.34 1.50 -4.67
N VAL A 163 -8.79 1.99 -5.82
CA VAL A 163 -9.74 1.28 -6.70
C VAL A 163 -9.25 1.23 -8.14
N ALA A 164 -9.80 0.32 -8.92
CA ALA A 164 -9.62 0.34 -10.37
C ALA A 164 -10.37 1.55 -10.96
N TYR A 165 -9.67 2.37 -11.75
CA TYR A 165 -10.27 3.47 -12.50
C TYR A 165 -9.52 3.70 -13.80
N ASN A 166 -10.24 3.72 -14.91
CA ASN A 166 -9.69 4.08 -16.23
C ASN A 166 -10.84 4.45 -17.17
N TYR A 167 -10.53 4.83 -18.42
CA TYR A 167 -11.55 5.25 -19.39
C TYR A 167 -12.66 4.19 -19.63
N LEU A 168 -12.31 2.90 -19.56
CA LEU A 168 -13.22 1.76 -19.72
C LEU A 168 -13.89 1.34 -18.41
N TRP A 169 -13.36 1.75 -17.26
CA TRP A 169 -13.84 1.39 -15.93
C TRP A 169 -14.08 2.64 -15.10
N ARG A 170 -15.31 3.17 -15.18
CA ARG A 170 -15.75 4.43 -14.55
C ARG A 170 -16.92 4.26 -13.58
N HIS A 171 -17.10 3.06 -13.01
CA HIS A 171 -18.15 2.83 -12.02
C HIS A 171 -17.96 3.75 -10.81
N GLU A 172 -19.07 4.28 -10.31
CA GLU A 172 -19.08 5.15 -9.13
C GLU A 172 -18.71 4.33 -7.87
N LEU A 173 -17.91 4.95 -7.00
CA LEU A 173 -17.59 4.44 -5.67
C LEU A 173 -18.66 4.81 -4.66
#